data_AF-A0AA40AD85-F1
#
_entry.id   AF-A0AA40AD85-F1
#
_cell.length_a   1.000
_cell.length_b   1.000
_cell.length_c   1.000
_cell.angle_alpha   90.00
_cell.angle_beta   90.00
_cell.angle_gamma   90.00
#
_symmetry.space_group_name_H-M   'P 1'
#
loop_
_entity.id
_entity.type
_entity.pdbx_description
1 polymer ?
#
loop_
_entity_poly.entity_id
_entity_poly.type
_entity_poly.pdbx_seq_one_letter_code
_entity_poly.pdbx_strand_id
1 'polypeptide(L)'
;MKLTALLLAAASARAHYTFPKSIVGAWTSAEWETNRMTENHFSHGPVTDRYAERGSLVSFPSAYVATDPGILFQLYWPTPTSYVNPGPAPVKC
;
A
#
# COMPACT_ATOMS: atom_id res chain seq x y z
N MET A 1 16.41 -51.76 -9.46
CA MET A 1 16.22 -50.31 -9.67
C MET A 1 15.07 -49.83 -8.79
N LYS A 2 15.38 -49.21 -7.65
CA LYS A 2 14.38 -48.48 -6.85
C LYS A 2 14.95 -47.08 -6.60
N LEU A 3 14.57 -46.14 -7.46
CA LEU A 3 14.86 -44.72 -7.31
C LEU A 3 13.74 -44.12 -6.48
N THR A 4 14.00 -43.97 -5.18
CA THR A 4 13.13 -43.23 -4.27
C THR A 4 13.41 -41.73 -4.45
N ALA A 5 12.54 -41.02 -5.16
CA ALA A 5 12.61 -39.57 -5.27
C ALA A 5 12.01 -38.93 -4.00
N LEU A 6 12.85 -38.29 -3.20
CA LEU A 6 12.42 -37.47 -2.07
C LEU A 6 12.10 -36.06 -2.59
N LEU A 7 10.81 -35.76 -2.75
CA LEU A 7 10.34 -34.44 -3.15
C LEU A 7 10.27 -33.54 -1.89
N LEU A 8 11.18 -32.57 -1.78
CA LEU A 8 11.17 -31.60 -0.70
C LEU A 8 10.19 -30.46 -1.05
N ALA A 9 9.01 -30.44 -0.43
CA ALA A 9 8.07 -29.34 -0.56
C ALA A 9 8.57 -28.14 0.27
N ALA A 10 8.97 -27.06 -0.40
CA ALA A 10 9.26 -25.79 0.27
C ALA A 10 7.94 -25.15 0.74
N ALA A 11 7.64 -25.26 2.04
CA ALA A 11 6.52 -24.55 2.64
C ALA A 11 6.86 -23.05 2.73
N SER A 12 6.20 -22.21 1.93
CA SER A 12 6.30 -20.76 2.08
C SER A 12 5.56 -20.34 3.36
N ALA A 13 6.28 -19.98 4.42
CA ALA A 13 5.70 -19.28 5.56
C ALA A 13 5.46 -17.81 5.16
N ARG A 14 4.23 -17.47 4.75
CA ARG A 14 3.81 -16.08 4.58
C ARG A 14 3.41 -15.55 5.95
N ALA A 15 4.23 -14.66 6.50
CA ALA A 15 3.89 -13.97 7.72
C ALA A 15 3.25 -12.62 7.38
N HIS A 16 1.95 -12.53 7.63
CA HIS A 16 1.09 -11.40 7.33
C HIS A 16 1.01 -10.51 8.58
N TYR A 17 1.41 -9.24 8.47
CA TYR A 17 1.57 -8.35 9.61
C TYR A 17 0.90 -6.99 9.38
N THR A 18 0.51 -6.36 10.48
CA THR A 18 0.07 -4.97 10.58
C THR A 18 0.98 -4.22 11.55
N PHE A 19 0.98 -2.88 11.52
CA PHE A 19 1.79 -2.05 12.41
C PHE A 19 0.88 -1.24 13.36
N PRO A 20 0.24 -1.89 14.36
CA PRO A 20 -0.73 -1.25 15.22
C PRO A 20 -0.11 -0.30 16.26
N LYS A 21 1.18 -0.45 16.58
CA LYS A 21 1.84 0.32 17.64
C LYS A 21 3.06 1.04 17.11
N SER A 22 3.33 2.22 17.66
CA SER A 22 4.58 2.94 17.46
C SER A 22 5.44 2.85 18.72
N ILE A 23 6.76 2.80 18.53
CA ILE A 23 7.73 2.80 19.62
C ILE A 23 8.66 3.99 19.39
N VAL A 24 8.76 4.86 20.40
CA VAL A 24 9.66 6.03 20.38
C VAL A 24 10.46 6.03 21.67
N GLY A 25 11.76 5.72 21.56
CA GLY A 25 12.62 5.52 22.72
C GLY A 25 12.10 4.38 23.61
N ALA A 26 11.81 4.68 24.87
CA ALA A 26 11.29 3.71 25.84
C ALA A 26 9.74 3.67 25.90
N TRP A 27 9.04 4.51 25.13
CA TRP A 27 7.58 4.56 25.14
C TRP A 27 6.99 3.72 24.01
N THR A 28 5.96 2.94 24.32
CA THR A 28 5.17 2.14 23.37
C THR A 28 3.73 2.63 23.41
N SER A 29 3.18 2.96 22.25
CA SER A 29 1.79 3.44 22.14
C SER A 29 0.76 2.34 22.39
N ALA A 30 -0.47 2.74 22.70
CA ALA A 30 -1.64 1.88 22.53
C ALA A 30 -1.85 1.55 21.03
N GLU A 31 -2.69 0.56 20.76
CA GLU A 31 -2.99 0.16 19.37
C GLU A 31 -3.75 1.27 18.64
N TRP A 32 -3.22 1.66 17.48
CA TRP A 32 -3.75 2.68 16.58
C TRP A 32 -3.92 4.07 17.20
N GLU A 33 -3.16 4.34 18.27
CA GLU A 33 -3.14 5.64 18.94
C GLU A 33 -2.44 6.70 18.07
N THR A 34 -1.30 6.34 17.48
CA THR A 34 -0.47 7.24 16.64
C THR A 34 -0.50 6.84 15.17
N ASN A 35 -0.59 5.55 14.89
CA ASN A 35 -0.69 5.01 13.53
C ASN A 35 -2.16 4.97 13.09
N ARG A 36 -2.46 5.37 11.86
CA ARG A 36 -3.82 5.19 11.31
C ARG A 36 -4.11 3.70 11.10
N MET A 37 -5.29 3.27 11.53
CA MET A 37 -5.77 1.90 11.32
C MET A 37 -5.82 1.56 9.83
N THR A 38 -5.18 0.44 9.46
CA THR A 38 -5.10 -0.03 8.07
C THR A 38 -6.29 -0.92 7.71
N GLU A 39 -6.68 -0.96 6.43
CA GLU A 39 -7.79 -1.80 5.94
C GLU A 39 -7.61 -3.29 6.28
N ASN A 40 -6.35 -3.74 6.30
CA ASN A 40 -6.00 -5.11 6.66
C ASN A 40 -5.88 -5.35 8.18
N HIS A 41 -6.40 -4.48 9.05
CA HIS A 41 -6.33 -4.65 10.51
C HIS A 41 -6.78 -6.05 10.97
N PHE A 42 -7.90 -6.55 10.44
CA PHE A 42 -8.42 -7.87 10.81
C PHE A 42 -7.86 -8.99 9.93
N SER A 43 -7.74 -8.74 8.62
CA SER A 43 -7.38 -9.78 7.65
C SER A 43 -5.87 -10.07 7.63
N HIS A 44 -5.05 -9.11 8.07
CA HIS A 44 -3.58 -9.07 7.97
C HIS A 44 -3.04 -9.23 6.54
N GLY A 45 -3.92 -9.37 5.54
CA GLY A 45 -3.55 -9.64 4.15
C GLY A 45 -2.79 -8.48 3.52
N PRO A 46 -1.96 -8.75 2.50
CA PRO A 46 -1.28 -7.70 1.76
C PRO A 46 -2.30 -6.87 0.98
N VAL A 47 -2.04 -5.57 0.87
CA VAL A 47 -2.72 -4.73 -0.11
C VAL A 47 -2.27 -5.20 -1.49
N THR A 48 -3.18 -5.85 -2.22
CA THR A 48 -2.89 -6.43 -3.54
C THR A 48 -3.22 -5.50 -4.70
N ASP A 49 -3.97 -4.43 -4.42
CA ASP A 49 -4.36 -3.43 -5.40
C ASP A 49 -3.75 -2.08 -5.05
N ARG A 50 -3.00 -1.53 -6.01
CA ARG A 50 -2.34 -0.20 -5.92
C ARG A 50 -3.38 0.92 -5.95
N TYR A 51 -4.52 0.67 -6.58
CA TYR A 51 -5.66 1.57 -6.63
C TYR A 51 -6.84 0.81 -6.04
N ALA A 52 -6.84 0.54 -4.73
CA ALA A 52 -7.94 -0.22 -4.13
C ALA A 52 -9.29 0.45 -4.49
N GLU A 53 -9.94 -0.04 -5.54
CA GLU A 53 -11.27 0.37 -6.00
C GLU A 53 -12.34 -0.31 -5.13
N ARG A 54 -12.00 -0.63 -3.89
CA ARG A 54 -12.92 -1.17 -2.89
C ARG A 54 -13.64 -0.01 -2.22
N GLY A 55 -14.45 0.67 -3.03
CA GLY A 55 -15.41 1.68 -2.61
C GLY A 55 -14.79 3.02 -2.25
N SER A 56 -14.92 3.99 -3.15
CA SER A 56 -14.97 5.44 -2.86
C SER A 56 -13.89 6.05 -1.93
N LEU A 57 -12.84 5.33 -1.57
CA LEU A 57 -11.87 5.74 -0.58
C LEU A 57 -10.50 5.28 -1.04
N VAL A 58 -9.53 6.18 -0.89
CA VAL A 58 -8.15 5.97 -1.27
C VAL A 58 -7.32 5.91 0.01
N SER A 59 -6.39 4.98 0.09
CA SER A 59 -5.49 4.85 1.24
C SER A 59 -4.14 5.49 0.95
N PHE A 60 -3.73 6.44 1.80
CA PHE A 60 -2.35 6.96 1.80
C PHE A 60 -1.46 6.00 2.59
N PRO A 61 -0.25 5.66 2.09
CA PRO A 61 0.53 6.38 1.07
C PRO A 61 0.29 5.96 -0.40
N SER A 62 -0.50 4.93 -0.68
CA SER A 62 -0.63 4.31 -2.01
C SER A 62 -1.48 5.09 -3.02
N ALA A 63 -2.09 6.21 -2.63
CA ALA A 63 -2.93 7.02 -3.52
C ALA A 63 -2.17 7.65 -4.71
N TYR A 64 -0.83 7.71 -4.64
CA TYR A 64 0.01 8.27 -5.70
C TYR A 64 1.14 7.30 -6.07
N VAL A 65 1.60 7.36 -7.32
CA VAL A 65 2.86 6.75 -7.75
C VAL A 65 3.79 7.78 -8.36
N ALA A 66 5.09 7.59 -8.18
CA ALA A 66 6.12 8.53 -8.67
C ALA A 66 6.05 8.81 -10.19
N THR A 67 5.38 7.95 -10.96
CA THR A 67 5.18 8.08 -12.39
C THR A 67 3.85 8.73 -12.79
N ASP A 68 3.04 9.22 -11.84
CA ASP A 68 1.79 9.90 -12.15
C ASP A 68 2.06 11.18 -12.96
N PRO A 69 1.28 11.48 -14.03
CA PRO A 69 1.53 12.63 -14.90
C PRO A 69 1.55 13.98 -14.15
N GLY A 70 0.71 14.12 -13.12
CA GLY A 70 0.67 15.30 -12.26
C GLY A 70 1.85 15.44 -11.30
N ILE A 71 2.75 14.44 -11.22
CA ILE A 71 3.99 14.49 -10.43
C ILE A 71 5.20 14.83 -11.30
N LEU A 72 5.23 14.38 -12.56
CA LEU A 72 6.41 14.46 -13.43
C LEU A 72 6.44 15.65 -14.41
N PHE A 73 5.68 16.72 -14.18
CA PHE A 73 5.56 17.82 -15.15
C PHE A 73 6.53 18.99 -14.87
N GLN A 74 6.98 19.65 -15.94
CA GLN A 74 7.81 20.86 -15.86
C GLN A 74 6.93 22.09 -15.61
N LEU A 75 7.06 22.69 -14.43
CA LEU A 75 6.28 23.88 -14.04
C LEU A 75 6.69 25.14 -14.81
N TYR A 76 7.94 25.22 -15.27
CA TYR A 76 8.54 26.49 -15.67
C TYR A 76 8.43 26.81 -17.16
N TRP A 77 8.66 25.84 -18.05
CA TRP A 77 8.57 26.10 -19.49
C TRP A 77 8.44 24.81 -20.32
N PRO A 78 7.52 24.73 -21.29
CA PRO A 78 6.40 25.67 -21.50
C PRO A 78 5.42 25.59 -20.32
N THR A 79 4.77 26.71 -19.98
CA THR A 79 3.79 26.73 -18.88
C THR A 79 2.62 25.79 -19.23
N PRO A 80 2.37 24.75 -18.41
CA PRO A 80 1.26 23.85 -18.66
C PRO A 80 -0.07 24.61 -18.57
N THR A 81 -0.90 24.51 -19.60
CA THR A 81 -2.29 25.01 -19.57
C THR A 81 -3.28 23.94 -19.10
N SER A 82 -2.80 22.71 -18.92
CA SER A 82 -3.59 21.56 -18.47
C SER A 82 -2.85 20.81 -17.37
N TYR A 83 -3.56 20.46 -16.30
CA TYR A 83 -3.06 19.70 -15.17
C TYR A 83 -3.98 18.50 -14.94
N VAL A 84 -3.43 17.30 -15.04
CA VAL A 84 -4.11 16.07 -14.63
C VAL A 84 -3.73 15.81 -13.19
N ASN A 85 -4.71 15.75 -12.29
CA ASN A 85 -4.41 15.44 -10.90
C ASN A 85 -3.77 14.05 -10.81
N PRO A 86 -2.67 13.89 -10.05
CA PRO A 86 -2.10 12.58 -9.81
C PRO A 86 -3.06 11.76 -8.93
N GLY A 87 -2.93 10.44 -8.98
CA GLY A 87 -3.75 9.50 -8.23
C GLY A 87 -5.02 8.99 -8.95
N PRO A 88 -5.84 8.19 -8.25
CA PRO A 88 -7.03 7.54 -8.82
C PRO A 88 -8.13 8.55 -9.21
N ALA A 89 -9.10 8.07 -9.99
CA ALA A 89 -10.21 8.88 -10.48
C ALA A 89 -11.01 9.51 -9.32
N PRO A 90 -11.53 10.75 -9.50
CA PRO A 90 -12.43 11.35 -8.52
C PRO A 90 -13.64 10.45 -8.29
N VAL A 91 -14.00 10.28 -7.02
CA VAL A 91 -15.24 9.64 -6.63
C VAL A 91 -16.41 10.43 -7.23
N LYS A 92 -17.29 9.74 -7.95
CA LYS A 92 -18.55 10.30 -8.44
C LYS A 92 -19.66 9.86 -7.50
N CYS A 93 -20.42 10.83 -6.99
CA CYS A 93 -21.65 10.60 -6.25
C CYS A 93 -22.83 10.39 -7.19
#